data_AF-A0A967WNM2-F1
#
_entry.id   AF-A0A967WNM2-F1
#
_cell.length_a   1.000
_cell.length_b   1.000
_cell.length_c   1.000
_cell.angle_alpha   90.00
_cell.angle_beta   90.00
_cell.angle_gamma   90.00
#
_symmetry.space_group_name_H-M   'P 1'
#
loop_
_entity.id
_entity.type
_entity.pdbx_description
1 polymer ?
#
loop_
_entity_poly.entity_id
_entity_poly.type
_entity_poly.pdbx_seq_one_letter_code
_entity_poly.pdbx_strand_id
1 'polypeptide(L)' 'TQSGVFMGTPRYISPEMATGAGADIRSDLYALGLLTYEMLTGKAPFDADNPW' A
#
# COMPACT_ATOMS: atom_id res chain seq x y z
N THR A 1 17.37 -15.22 -10.66
CA THR A 1 15.99 -15.73 -10.55
C THR A 1 15.12 -14.59 -10.06
N GLN A 2 14.06 -14.27 -10.80
CA GLN A 2 13.25 -13.04 -10.63
C GLN A 2 12.75 -12.89 -9.19
N SER A 3 12.99 -11.71 -8.64
CA SER A 3 12.47 -11.21 -7.36
C SER A 3 10.98 -11.47 -7.28
N GLY A 4 10.54 -12.01 -6.15
CA GLY A 4 9.18 -12.48 -5.91
C GLY A 4 8.14 -11.51 -6.45
N VAL A 5 7.24 -12.06 -7.25
CA VAL A 5 6.02 -11.40 -7.69
C VAL A 5 5.31 -10.87 -6.44
N PHE A 6 5.43 -9.58 -6.17
CA PHE A 6 4.59 -8.89 -5.20
C PHE A 6 3.18 -8.91 -5.80
N MET A 7 2.42 -9.94 -5.42
CA MET A 7 1.08 -10.19 -5.92
C MET A 7 0.10 -9.28 -5.16
N GLY A 8 0.08 -8.01 -5.54
CA GLY A 8 -0.79 -6.97 -5.02
C GLY A 8 -0.47 -5.64 -5.72
N THR A 9 -1.42 -4.70 -5.81
CA THR A 9 -1.09 -3.34 -6.25
C THR A 9 -0.25 -2.68 -5.15
N PRO A 10 1.07 -2.45 -5.34
CA PRO A 10 1.96 -2.03 -4.25
C PRO A 10 1.51 -0.76 -3.53
N ARG A 11 0.72 0.05 -4.25
CA ARG A 11 0.12 1.31 -3.79
C ARG A 11 -0.66 1.23 -2.48
N TYR A 12 -1.24 0.07 -2.14
CA TYR A 12 -2.08 -0.08 -0.94
C TYR A 12 -1.43 -0.89 0.18
N ILE A 13 -0.15 -1.22 0.05
CA ILE A 13 0.57 -2.01 1.03
C ILE A 13 0.99 -1.11 2.18
N SER A 14 0.64 -1.51 3.40
CA SER A 14 1.06 -0.80 4.59
C SER A 14 2.56 -0.96 4.86
N PRO A 15 3.21 0.02 5.51
CA PRO A 15 4.65 -0.02 5.76
C PRO A 15 5.09 -1.30 6.48
N GLU A 16 4.30 -1.79 7.45
CA GLU A 16 4.60 -3.01 8.18
C GLU A 16 4.59 -4.25 7.27
N MET A 17 3.63 -4.36 6.34
CA MET A 17 3.61 -5.44 5.36
C MET A 17 4.79 -5.36 4.39
N ALA A 18 5.19 -4.15 3.97
CA ALA A 18 6.36 -3.95 3.11
C ALA A 18 7.67 -4.39 3.78
N THR A 19 7.75 -4.28 5.11
CA THR A 19 8.90 -4.75 5.90
C THR A 19 8.88 -6.25 6.23
N GLY A 20 7.86 -6.98 5.75
CA GLY A 20 7.70 -8.42 6.00
C GLY A 20 6.99 -8.78 7.30
N ALA A 21 6.41 -7.80 7.99
CA ALA A 21 5.47 -8.09 9.07
C ALA A 21 4.13 -8.59 8.49
N GLY A 22 3.38 -9.37 9.28
CA GLY A 22 2.05 -9.82 8.89
C GLY A 22 1.05 -8.65 8.83
N ALA A 23 0.03 -8.79 7.98
CA ALA A 23 -1.10 -7.88 7.96
C ALA A 23 -1.87 -7.96 9.28
N ASP A 24 -2.22 -6.80 9.85
CA ASP A 24 -3.13 -6.70 10.99
C ASP A 24 -4.17 -5.58 10.77
N ILE A 25 -5.01 -5.32 11.77
CA ILE A 25 -6.08 -4.32 11.68
C ILE A 25 -5.58 -2.91 11.28
N ARG A 26 -4.33 -2.57 11.58
CA ARG A 26 -3.72 -1.29 11.22
C ARG A 26 -3.40 -1.24 9.73
N SER A 27 -3.07 -2.38 9.13
CA SER A 27 -2.83 -2.51 7.69
C SER A 27 -4.09 -2.22 6.89
N ASP A 28 -5.25 -2.70 7.37
CA ASP A 28 -6.55 -2.39 6.77
C ASP A 28 -6.92 -0.91 6.90
N LEU A 29 -6.65 -0.31 8.08
CA LEU A 29 -6.90 1.12 8.30
C LEU A 29 -6.03 2.00 7.38
N TYR A 30 -4.78 1.59 7.17
CA TYR A 30 -3.87 2.25 6.23
C TYR A 30 -4.41 2.21 4.80
N ALA A 31 -4.77 1.02 4.31
CA ALA A 31 -5.32 0.85 2.96
C ALA A 31 -6.65 1.61 2.77
N LEU A 32 -7.53 1.61 3.78
CA LEU A 32 -8.77 2.38 3.76
C LEU A 32 -8.50 3.88 3.69
N GLY A 33 -7.51 4.40 4.41
CA GLY A 33 -7.11 5.80 4.37
C GLY A 33 -6.63 6.23 2.98
N LEU A 34 -5.77 5.42 2.36
CA LEU A 34 -5.30 5.63 0.98
C LEU A 34 -6.46 5.67 -0.01
N LEU A 35 -7.35 4.67 0.06
CA LEU A 35 -8.52 4.58 -0.83
C LEU A 35 -9.46 5.77 -0.64
N THR A 36 -9.70 6.17 0.60
CA THR A 36 -10.56 7.32 0.92
C THR A 36 -9.98 8.61 0.35
N TYR A 37 -8.67 8.82 0.49
CA TYR A 37 -7.99 9.95 -0.13
C TYR A 37 -8.13 9.94 -1.65
N GLU A 38 -7.92 8.79 -2.29
CA GLU A 38 -8.03 8.65 -3.75
C GLU A 38 -9.46 8.90 -4.23
N MET A 39 -10.47 8.40 -3.53
CA MET A 39 -11.88 8.66 -3.85
C MET A 39 -12.23 10.15 -3.73
N LEU A 40 -11.66 10.86 -2.77
CA LEU A 40 -11.94 12.28 -2.54
C LEU A 40 -11.18 13.20 -3.50
N THR A 41 -9.97 12.85 -3.89
CA THR A 41 -9.07 13.72 -4.66
C THR A 41 -8.92 13.31 -6.13
N GLY A 42 -9.36 12.08 -6.48
CA GLY A 42 -9.10 11.45 -7.77
C GLY A 42 -7.63 11.09 -8.00
N LYS A 43 -6.78 11.16 -6.97
CA LYS A 43 -5.34 10.90 -7.05
C LYS A 43 -4.87 10.05 -5.87
N ALA A 44 -3.98 9.10 -6.12
CA ALA A 44 -3.31 8.39 -5.05
C ALA A 44 -2.43 9.35 -4.22
N PRO A 45 -2.33 9.19 -2.89
CA PRO A 45 -1.48 10.05 -2.06
C PRO A 45 0.01 9.73 -2.21
N PHE A 46 0.35 8.49 -2.56
CA PHE A 46 1.73 8.04 -2.80
C PHE A 46 1.82 7.30 -4.13
N ASP A 47 2.91 7.53 -4.85
CA ASP A 47 3.18 6.82 -6.09
C ASP A 47 3.89 5.50 -5.81
N ALA A 48 3.43 4.42 -6.43
CA ALA A 48 3.97 3.07 -6.19
C ALA A 48 5.44 2.94 -6.64
N ASP A 49 5.87 3.80 -7.56
CA ASP A 49 7.24 3.84 -8.08
C ASP A 49 8.20 4.70 -7.23
N ASN A 50 7.68 5.47 -6.27
CA ASN A 50 8.52 6.23 -5.34
C ASN A 50 7.88 6.35 -3.93
N PRO A 51 8.16 5.39 -3.04
CA PRO A 51 7.60 5.36 -1.68
C PRO A 51 8.35 6.26 -0.67
N TRP A 52 9.09 7.28 -1.13
CA TRP A 52 10.01 8.10 -0.33
C TRP A 52 9.51 9.53 -0.20
#